data_AF-A0A0K2B6Q9-F1
#
_entry.id   AF-A0A0K2B6Q9-F1
#
_cell.length_a   1.000
_cell.length_b   1.000
_cell.length_c   1.000
_cell.angle_alpha   90.00
_cell.angle_beta   90.00
_cell.angle_gamma   90.00
#
_symmetry.space_group_name_H-M   'P 1'
#
loop_
_entity.id
_entity.type
_entity.pdbx_description
1 polymer ?
#
loop_
_entity_poly.entity_id
_entity_poly.type
_entity_poly.pdbx_seq_one_letter_code
_entity_poly.pdbx_strand_id
1 'polypeptide(L)'
;MTSTQTWPFGTDAAEHDPLTALRIPVVTSFNPQWKYVAAYIDVDAGPYSWGSAERPTDAEAAMLSSFIDEYKHHWFNAGYKAKLLRRPLDVDSGCNTTVFIKYGTDDWGYRLCSWQYGPTYVPSGPKVRGGEYEYAKHPGPLSLEQVMDLRHTIVDDVMQHWLDWKAAYPEVFPCATITKESVR
;
A
#
# COMPACT_ATOMS: atom_id res chain seq x y z
N MET A 1 37.55 -9.16 -5.10
CA MET A 1 36.80 -8.10 -5.81
C MET A 1 35.34 -8.27 -5.45
N THR A 2 34.84 -7.47 -4.52
CA THR A 2 33.41 -7.43 -4.15
C THR A 2 32.68 -6.68 -5.26
N SER A 3 31.88 -7.38 -6.08
CA SER A 3 30.98 -6.70 -7.00
C SER A 3 29.94 -5.95 -6.14
N THR A 4 29.99 -4.63 -6.11
CA THR A 4 28.88 -3.82 -5.58
C THR A 4 27.68 -4.18 -6.45
N GLN A 5 26.76 -4.96 -5.89
CA GLN A 5 25.59 -5.39 -6.63
C GLN A 5 24.72 -4.15 -6.83
N THR A 6 24.69 -3.62 -8.05
CA THR A 6 23.89 -2.44 -8.38
C THR A 6 22.44 -2.71 -8.04
N TRP A 7 21.81 -1.78 -7.31
CA TRP A 7 20.39 -1.83 -6.98
C TRP A 7 19.53 -2.06 -8.24
N PRO A 8 18.80 -3.18 -8.32
CA PRO A 8 18.15 -3.59 -9.57
C PRO A 8 16.95 -2.73 -9.95
N PHE A 9 16.45 -1.89 -9.03
CA PHE A 9 15.28 -1.04 -9.24
C PHE A 9 15.63 0.39 -9.68
N GLY A 10 16.92 0.72 -9.85
CA GLY A 10 17.36 2.03 -10.32
C GLY A 10 16.84 3.16 -9.44
N THR A 11 16.18 4.15 -10.04
CA THR A 11 15.55 5.28 -9.32
C THR A 11 14.08 5.05 -9.01
N ASP A 12 13.53 3.88 -9.33
CA ASP A 12 12.10 3.61 -9.18
C ASP A 12 11.72 3.38 -7.70
N ALA A 13 12.63 2.81 -6.92
CA ALA A 13 12.49 2.63 -5.48
C ALA A 13 13.80 2.95 -4.74
N ALA A 14 13.71 3.48 -3.52
CA ALA A 14 14.88 3.84 -2.71
C ALA A 14 15.59 2.62 -2.11
N GLU A 15 16.87 2.41 -2.42
CA GLU A 15 17.67 1.28 -1.94
C GLU A 15 17.87 1.30 -0.42
N HIS A 16 18.20 2.48 0.13
CA HIS A 16 18.65 2.62 1.52
C HIS A 16 17.55 3.07 2.49
N ASP A 17 16.29 3.02 2.04
CA ASP A 17 15.17 3.33 2.92
C ASP A 17 14.97 2.22 3.97
N PRO A 18 14.74 2.53 5.25
CA PRO A 18 14.47 1.50 6.28
C PRO A 18 13.32 0.55 5.92
N LEU A 19 12.30 1.02 5.19
CA LEU A 19 11.17 0.21 4.75
C LEU A 19 11.57 -0.86 3.72
N THR A 20 12.68 -0.65 2.99
CA THR A 20 13.24 -1.64 2.06
C THR A 20 13.70 -2.91 2.80
N ALA A 21 14.12 -2.81 4.06
CA ALA A 21 14.44 -3.99 4.88
C ALA A 21 13.20 -4.87 5.17
N LEU A 22 12.02 -4.27 5.18
CA LEU A 22 10.72 -4.95 5.27
C LEU A 22 10.16 -5.34 3.89
N ARG A 23 10.98 -5.21 2.83
CA ARG A 23 10.63 -5.43 1.42
C ARG A 23 9.54 -4.52 0.89
N ILE A 24 9.28 -3.39 1.56
CA ILE A 24 8.33 -2.37 1.14
C ILE A 24 9.06 -1.38 0.22
N PRO A 25 8.71 -1.30 -1.07
CA PRO A 25 9.28 -0.31 -1.97
C PRO A 25 8.87 1.10 -1.57
N VAL A 26 9.84 2.00 -1.45
CA VAL A 26 9.60 3.44 -1.31
C VAL A 26 9.81 4.12 -2.64
N VAL A 27 8.73 4.60 -3.26
CA VAL A 27 8.71 5.13 -4.63
C VAL A 27 8.45 6.64 -4.63
N THR A 28 8.82 7.32 -5.71
CA THR A 28 8.54 8.76 -5.91
C THR A 28 7.46 9.03 -6.96
N SER A 29 6.99 7.98 -7.65
CA SER A 29 5.93 8.06 -8.66
C SER A 29 4.70 7.30 -8.20
N PHE A 30 3.52 7.88 -8.41
CA PHE A 30 2.24 7.19 -8.22
C PHE A 30 1.99 6.08 -9.25
N ASN A 31 2.85 5.97 -10.26
CA ASN A 31 2.87 4.91 -11.26
C ASN A 31 4.33 4.43 -11.48
N PRO A 32 4.87 3.63 -10.54
CA PRO A 32 6.23 3.10 -10.68
C PRO A 32 6.38 2.24 -11.93
N GLN A 33 7.59 2.20 -12.48
CA GLN A 33 7.94 1.41 -13.65
C GLN A 33 7.87 -0.09 -13.34
N TRP A 34 8.39 -0.49 -12.18
CA TRP A 34 8.29 -1.87 -11.73
C TRP A 34 6.90 -2.17 -11.16
N LYS A 35 6.43 -3.39 -11.40
CA LYS A 35 5.14 -3.87 -10.90
C LYS A 35 5.29 -4.48 -9.51
N TYR A 36 5.41 -3.63 -8.51
CA TYR A 36 5.41 -4.07 -7.11
C TYR A 36 4.04 -4.60 -6.72
N VAL A 37 4.00 -5.52 -5.75
CA VAL A 37 2.74 -5.97 -5.12
C VAL A 37 2.04 -4.78 -4.45
N ALA A 38 2.79 -4.09 -3.59
CA ALA A 38 2.42 -2.80 -3.02
C ALA A 38 3.66 -1.94 -2.86
N ALA A 39 3.47 -0.62 -2.77
CA ALA A 39 4.53 0.36 -2.54
C ALA A 39 4.03 1.49 -1.65
N TYR A 40 4.93 2.12 -0.91
CA TYR A 40 4.68 3.40 -0.24
C TYR A 40 5.26 4.52 -1.12
N ILE A 41 4.46 5.55 -1.39
CA ILE A 41 4.95 6.75 -2.07
C ILE A 41 5.47 7.74 -1.03
N ASP A 42 6.74 8.07 -1.14
CA ASP A 42 7.32 9.17 -0.36
C ASP A 42 6.81 10.51 -0.89
N VAL A 43 6.98 11.57 -0.11
CA VAL A 43 6.61 12.91 -0.55
C VAL A 43 7.46 13.28 -1.77
N ASP A 44 6.87 13.29 -2.96
CA ASP A 44 7.51 13.93 -4.11
C ASP A 44 7.60 15.45 -3.82
N ALA A 45 8.70 16.11 -4.18
CA ALA A 45 8.84 17.55 -4.07
C ALA A 45 8.06 18.32 -5.16
N GLY A 46 7.34 17.59 -6.02
CA GLY A 46 6.51 18.14 -7.07
C GLY A 46 5.27 18.91 -6.55
N PRO A 47 4.73 19.85 -7.35
CA PRO A 47 3.59 20.69 -6.96
C PRO A 47 2.28 19.93 -6.72
N TYR A 48 2.22 18.66 -7.13
CA TYR A 48 1.07 17.76 -6.95
C TYR A 48 1.27 16.77 -5.79
N SER A 49 2.22 17.03 -4.90
CA SER A 49 2.41 16.20 -3.72
C SER A 49 1.30 16.44 -2.69
N TRP A 50 0.55 15.38 -2.44
CA TRP A 50 -0.49 15.33 -1.41
C TRP A 50 -0.01 14.64 -0.14
N GLY A 51 1.15 13.97 -0.18
CA GLY A 51 1.70 13.21 0.94
C GLY A 51 2.24 14.12 2.04
N SER A 52 2.18 13.62 3.28
CA SER A 52 2.81 14.24 4.44
C SER A 52 4.27 13.81 4.54
N ALA A 53 5.13 14.70 5.06
CA ALA A 53 6.49 14.35 5.44
C ALA A 53 6.55 13.33 6.60
N GLU A 54 5.41 13.08 7.26
CA GLU A 54 5.26 12.02 8.25
C GLU A 54 5.45 10.65 7.59
N ARG A 55 6.40 9.88 8.12
CA ARG A 55 6.70 8.53 7.68
C ARG A 55 5.71 7.52 8.29
N PRO A 56 5.61 6.31 7.72
CA PRO A 56 4.91 5.21 8.38
C PRO A 56 5.57 4.91 9.74
N THR A 57 4.75 4.76 10.77
CA THR A 57 5.15 4.22 12.07
C THR A 57 5.55 2.75 11.93
N ASP A 58 6.21 2.18 12.95
CA ASP A 58 6.56 0.76 12.95
C ASP A 58 5.33 -0.16 12.81
N ALA A 59 4.20 0.22 13.40
CA ALA A 59 2.94 -0.51 13.28
C ALA A 59 2.38 -0.45 11.85
N GLU A 60 2.36 0.73 11.24
CA GLU A 60 1.91 0.90 9.86
C GLU A 60 2.86 0.19 8.87
N ALA A 61 4.16 0.22 9.13
CA ALA A 61 5.16 -0.50 8.34
C ALA A 61 4.95 -2.03 8.45
N ALA A 62 4.63 -2.55 9.63
CA ALA A 62 4.26 -3.95 9.81
C ALA A 62 2.99 -4.31 9.02
N MET A 63 1.97 -3.44 9.02
CA MET A 63 0.76 -3.64 8.21
C MET A 63 1.08 -3.67 6.71
N LEU A 64 1.89 -2.73 6.19
CA LEU A 64 2.30 -2.69 4.78
C LEU A 64 3.05 -3.95 4.36
N SER A 65 3.98 -4.41 5.21
CA SER A 65 4.72 -5.66 4.96
C SER A 65 3.77 -6.87 4.97
N SER A 66 2.86 -6.94 5.94
CA SER A 66 1.86 -8.01 6.05
C SER A 66 0.88 -8.02 4.87
N PHE A 67 0.50 -6.86 4.34
CA PHE A 67 -0.31 -6.77 3.12
C PHE A 67 0.40 -7.38 1.90
N ILE A 68 1.71 -7.15 1.75
CA ILE A 68 2.52 -7.77 0.68
C ILE A 68 2.62 -9.29 0.90
N ASP A 69 2.81 -9.72 2.15
CA ASP A 69 2.88 -11.13 2.52
C ASP A 69 1.57 -11.88 2.27
N GLU A 70 0.43 -11.26 2.56
CA GLU A 70 -0.89 -11.81 2.26
C GLU A 70 -1.05 -12.07 0.77
N TYR A 71 -0.77 -11.06 -0.06
CA TYR A 71 -0.90 -11.19 -1.51
C TYR A 71 -0.03 -12.34 -2.04
N LYS A 72 1.21 -12.44 -1.55
CA LYS A 72 2.08 -13.57 -1.90
C LYS A 72 1.49 -14.88 -1.40
N HIS A 73 0.98 -14.92 -0.17
CA HIS A 73 0.41 -16.12 0.43
C HIS A 73 -0.72 -16.66 -0.42
N HIS A 74 -1.68 -15.81 -0.78
CA HIS A 74 -2.89 -16.15 -1.50
C HIS A 74 -2.64 -16.50 -2.98
N TRP A 75 -1.90 -15.64 -3.70
CA TRP A 75 -1.80 -15.76 -5.16
C TRP A 75 -0.64 -16.64 -5.65
N PHE A 76 0.40 -16.86 -4.84
CA PHE A 76 1.61 -17.52 -5.31
C PHE A 76 1.83 -18.92 -4.74
N ASN A 77 2.21 -19.83 -5.63
CA ASN A 77 2.71 -21.14 -5.24
C ASN A 77 4.12 -21.06 -4.61
N ALA A 78 4.56 -22.14 -3.99
CA ALA A 78 5.85 -22.21 -3.29
C ALA A 78 7.06 -21.88 -4.20
N GLY A 79 7.02 -22.30 -5.47
CA GLY A 79 8.10 -22.04 -6.42
C GLY A 79 8.24 -20.55 -6.74
N TYR A 80 7.12 -19.85 -6.94
CA TYR A 80 7.13 -18.42 -7.20
C TYR A 80 7.51 -17.62 -5.96
N LYS A 81 7.03 -18.01 -4.77
CA LYS A 81 7.48 -17.44 -3.49
C LYS A 81 9.02 -17.54 -3.34
N ALA A 82 9.60 -18.72 -3.62
CA ALA A 82 11.04 -18.91 -3.57
C ALA A 82 11.81 -18.05 -4.59
N LYS A 83 11.22 -17.78 -5.76
CA LYS A 83 11.80 -16.86 -6.76
C LYS A 83 11.80 -15.43 -6.26
N LEU A 84 10.71 -14.97 -5.63
CA LEU A 84 10.59 -13.61 -5.10
C LEU A 84 11.56 -13.34 -3.95
N LEU A 85 11.77 -14.34 -3.06
CA LEU A 85 12.72 -14.25 -1.95
C LEU A 85 14.18 -14.02 -2.38
N ARG A 86 14.54 -14.32 -3.64
CA ARG A 86 15.89 -14.06 -4.19
C ARG A 86 16.10 -12.62 -4.62
N ARG A 87 15.03 -11.80 -4.64
CA ARG A 87 15.08 -10.38 -5.01
C ARG A 87 14.98 -9.52 -3.75
N PRO A 88 15.50 -8.28 -3.75
CA PRO A 88 15.35 -7.39 -2.61
C PRO A 88 13.89 -6.97 -2.37
N LEU A 89 13.12 -6.73 -3.45
CA LEU A 89 11.70 -6.35 -3.39
C LEU A 89 10.81 -7.33 -4.16
N ASP A 90 9.53 -7.38 -3.77
CA ASP A 90 8.52 -8.25 -4.35
C ASP A 90 7.85 -7.62 -5.59
N VAL A 91 8.20 -8.12 -6.77
CA VAL A 91 7.69 -7.66 -8.07
C VAL A 91 6.94 -8.78 -8.77
N ASP A 92 5.74 -8.48 -9.24
CA ASP A 92 4.92 -9.36 -10.07
C ASP A 92 4.31 -8.61 -11.26
N SER A 93 4.66 -9.01 -12.48
CA SER A 93 4.17 -8.38 -13.71
C SER A 93 2.67 -8.55 -13.94
N GLY A 94 2.03 -9.53 -13.29
CA GLY A 94 0.59 -9.73 -13.32
C GLY A 94 -0.16 -8.85 -12.30
N CYS A 95 0.54 -8.23 -11.36
CA CYS A 95 -0.05 -7.42 -10.31
C CYS A 95 -0.25 -5.97 -10.76
N ASN A 96 -1.44 -5.44 -10.49
CA ASN A 96 -1.67 -4.00 -10.51
C ASN A 96 -1.18 -3.42 -9.19
N THR A 97 -0.02 -2.76 -9.22
CA THR A 97 0.60 -2.17 -8.03
C THR A 97 -0.39 -1.29 -7.27
N THR A 98 -0.49 -1.57 -5.97
CA THR A 98 -1.18 -0.72 -5.00
C THR A 98 -0.15 0.25 -4.42
N VAL A 99 -0.33 1.54 -4.67
CA VAL A 99 0.54 2.59 -4.10
C VAL A 99 -0.18 3.23 -2.94
N PHE A 100 0.37 3.12 -1.74
CA PHE A 100 -0.12 3.74 -0.52
C PHE A 100 0.52 5.11 -0.30
N ILE A 101 -0.25 6.08 0.17
CA ILE A 101 0.20 7.41 0.53
C ILE A 101 -0.26 7.74 1.96
N LYS A 102 0.62 8.35 2.73
CA LYS A 102 0.27 8.89 4.05
C LYS A 102 0.02 10.39 3.91
N TYR A 103 -1.16 10.83 4.31
CA TYR A 103 -1.57 12.23 4.35
C TYR A 103 -1.33 12.91 5.70
N GLY A 104 -1.21 12.12 6.76
CA GLY A 104 -0.96 12.54 8.13
C GLY A 104 -1.20 11.40 9.12
N THR A 105 -1.27 11.72 10.40
CA THR A 105 -1.59 10.75 11.46
C THR A 105 -2.98 10.15 11.22
N ASP A 106 -3.06 8.81 11.19
CA ASP A 106 -4.28 8.04 10.91
C ASP A 106 -5.02 8.46 9.63
N ASP A 107 -4.27 9.00 8.66
CA ASP A 107 -4.83 9.50 7.41
C ASP A 107 -4.03 8.98 6.22
N TRP A 108 -4.61 7.98 5.57
CA TRP A 108 -3.98 7.24 4.49
C TRP A 108 -4.86 7.25 3.24
N GLY A 109 -4.25 6.91 2.12
CA GLY A 109 -4.96 6.54 0.91
C GLY A 109 -4.17 5.54 0.06
N TYR A 110 -4.85 5.01 -0.95
CA TYR A 110 -4.22 4.14 -1.92
C TYR A 110 -4.64 4.49 -3.35
N ARG A 111 -3.80 4.08 -4.29
CA ARG A 111 -4.07 4.11 -5.72
C ARG A 111 -3.77 2.75 -6.33
N LEU A 112 -4.59 2.31 -7.28
CA LEU A 112 -4.28 1.19 -8.16
C LEU A 112 -3.74 1.68 -9.50
N CYS A 113 -2.60 1.15 -9.93
CA CYS A 113 -1.94 1.59 -11.17
C CYS A 113 -2.72 1.29 -12.46
N SER A 114 -3.74 0.43 -12.42
CA SER A 114 -4.53 0.02 -13.59
C SER A 114 -5.84 0.78 -13.81
N TRP A 115 -6.22 1.69 -12.91
CA TRP A 115 -7.49 2.42 -13.05
C TRP A 115 -7.51 3.30 -14.30
N GLN A 116 -8.56 3.10 -15.12
CA GLN A 116 -8.77 3.77 -16.41
C GLN A 116 -9.28 5.22 -16.26
N TYR A 117 -9.90 5.54 -15.11
CA TYR A 117 -10.39 6.88 -14.77
C TYR A 117 -9.73 7.38 -13.48
N GLY A 118 -8.83 8.37 -13.64
CA GLY A 118 -8.29 9.20 -12.55
C GLY A 118 -6.94 8.76 -11.96
N PRO A 119 -5.96 9.68 -11.82
CA PRO A 119 -4.75 9.48 -11.01
C PRO A 119 -5.05 9.61 -9.50
N THR A 120 -6.31 9.49 -9.08
CA THR A 120 -6.76 9.90 -7.76
C THR A 120 -6.64 8.77 -6.76
N TYR A 121 -6.00 9.08 -5.64
CA TYR A 121 -6.00 8.24 -4.47
C TYR A 121 -7.39 8.20 -3.82
N VAL A 122 -7.68 7.09 -3.14
CA VAL A 122 -8.89 6.88 -2.34
C VAL A 122 -8.47 6.58 -0.90
N PRO A 123 -9.00 7.29 0.11
CA PRO A 123 -9.79 8.52 0.00
C PRO A 123 -8.98 9.63 -0.67
N SER A 124 -9.67 10.67 -1.15
CA SER A 124 -8.97 11.83 -1.72
C SER A 124 -8.10 12.50 -0.66
N GLY A 125 -7.00 13.15 -1.07
CA GLY A 125 -6.10 13.83 -0.13
C GLY A 125 -6.76 15.03 0.57
N PRO A 126 -6.27 15.46 1.75
CA PRO A 126 -6.90 16.48 2.58
C PRO A 126 -7.21 17.80 1.87
N LYS A 127 -6.38 18.20 0.89
CA LYS A 127 -6.53 19.44 0.12
C LYS A 127 -7.81 19.51 -0.74
N VAL A 128 -8.44 18.36 -1.03
CA VAL A 128 -9.62 18.30 -1.92
C VAL A 128 -10.86 17.69 -1.25
N ARG A 129 -10.75 17.26 0.01
CA ARG A 129 -11.90 16.74 0.79
C ARG A 129 -12.91 17.85 1.07
N GLY A 130 -14.19 17.50 1.06
CA GLY A 130 -15.32 18.43 1.19
C GLY A 130 -15.51 19.37 0.00
N GLY A 131 -14.70 19.24 -1.06
CA GLY A 131 -14.77 20.04 -2.27
C GLY A 131 -15.46 19.35 -3.43
N GLU A 132 -15.64 20.07 -4.54
CA GLU A 132 -16.27 19.57 -5.78
C GLU A 132 -15.55 18.34 -6.38
N TYR A 133 -14.27 18.17 -6.06
CA TYR A 133 -13.42 17.09 -6.59
C TYR A 133 -13.19 15.94 -5.60
N GLU A 134 -13.90 15.91 -4.47
CA GLU A 134 -13.82 14.79 -3.52
C GLU A 134 -14.45 13.52 -4.12
N TYR A 135 -13.76 12.40 -3.94
CA TYR A 135 -14.36 11.09 -4.20
C TYR A 135 -15.32 10.69 -3.07
N ALA A 136 -16.61 11.03 -3.26
CA ALA A 136 -17.63 10.93 -2.20
C ALA A 136 -17.95 9.51 -1.69
N LYS A 137 -17.57 8.43 -2.40
CA LYS A 137 -17.91 7.05 -1.99
C LYS A 137 -17.17 6.63 -0.71
N HIS A 138 -15.94 7.10 -0.54
CA HIS A 138 -15.09 6.77 0.61
C HIS A 138 -14.40 8.06 1.10
N PRO A 139 -15.11 8.91 1.86
CA PRO A 139 -14.52 10.12 2.41
C PRO A 139 -13.46 9.75 3.46
N GLY A 140 -12.36 10.50 3.47
CA GLY A 140 -11.34 10.38 4.51
C GLY A 140 -11.62 11.30 5.71
N PRO A 141 -10.77 11.28 6.75
CA PRO A 141 -9.55 10.46 6.87
C PRO A 141 -9.86 8.99 7.12
N LEU A 142 -9.00 8.10 6.64
CA LEU A 142 -9.06 6.65 6.92
C LEU A 142 -7.71 6.18 7.44
N SER A 143 -7.73 5.27 8.42
CA SER A 143 -6.53 4.59 8.88
C SER A 143 -5.96 3.68 7.78
N LEU A 144 -4.68 3.30 7.90
CA LEU A 144 -4.06 2.38 6.94
C LEU A 144 -4.83 1.05 6.83
N GLU A 145 -5.29 0.50 7.95
CA GLU A 145 -6.07 -0.75 7.94
C GLU A 145 -7.39 -0.58 7.16
N GLN A 146 -8.11 0.53 7.35
CA GLN A 146 -9.35 0.81 6.61
C GLN A 146 -9.08 0.95 5.11
N VAL A 147 -7.98 1.59 4.73
CA VAL A 147 -7.54 1.71 3.33
C VAL A 147 -7.19 0.33 2.74
N MET A 148 -6.58 -0.57 3.51
CA MET A 148 -6.32 -1.95 3.10
C MET A 148 -7.61 -2.77 2.94
N ASP A 149 -8.58 -2.59 3.84
CA ASP A 149 -9.90 -3.22 3.76
C ASP A 149 -10.64 -2.76 2.50
N LEU A 150 -10.62 -1.46 2.19
CA LEU A 150 -11.18 -0.91 0.96
C LEU A 150 -10.50 -1.51 -0.28
N ARG A 151 -9.18 -1.64 -0.27
CA ARG A 151 -8.45 -2.28 -1.37
C ARG A 151 -8.83 -3.76 -1.53
N HIS A 152 -9.18 -4.44 -0.45
CA HIS A 152 -9.67 -5.81 -0.45
C HIS A 152 -11.21 -5.92 -0.54
N THR A 153 -11.91 -4.87 -0.98
CA THR A 153 -13.37 -4.93 -1.18
C THR A 153 -13.71 -5.22 -2.65
N ILE A 154 -14.58 -6.19 -2.88
CA ILE A 154 -15.25 -6.39 -4.18
C ILE A 154 -16.73 -6.08 -4.00
N VAL A 155 -17.23 -5.18 -4.83
CA VAL A 155 -18.58 -4.60 -4.71
C VAL A 155 -18.71 -3.89 -3.36
N ASP A 156 -19.26 -4.58 -2.34
CA ASP A 156 -19.55 -4.02 -1.02
C ASP A 156 -18.97 -4.87 0.13
N ASP A 157 -18.35 -6.02 -0.16
CA ASP A 157 -17.83 -6.94 0.85
C ASP A 157 -16.30 -7.05 0.79
N VAL A 158 -15.68 -7.03 1.97
CA VAL A 158 -14.24 -7.31 2.14
C VAL A 158 -14.00 -8.80 1.85
N MET A 159 -12.98 -9.09 1.04
CA MET A 159 -12.60 -10.44 0.67
C MET A 159 -12.34 -11.32 1.88
N GLN A 160 -12.93 -12.52 1.91
CA GLN A 160 -12.81 -13.44 3.05
C GLN A 160 -11.36 -13.80 3.38
N HIS A 161 -10.51 -14.03 2.36
CA HIS A 161 -9.12 -14.40 2.60
C HIS A 161 -8.31 -13.28 3.29
N TRP A 162 -8.67 -12.01 3.09
CA TRP A 162 -8.08 -10.88 3.80
C TRP A 162 -8.53 -10.84 5.25
N LEU A 163 -9.82 -11.08 5.52
CA LEU A 163 -10.35 -11.19 6.89
C LEU A 163 -9.70 -12.35 7.66
N ASP A 164 -9.56 -13.51 7.01
CA ASP A 164 -8.90 -14.68 7.56
C ASP A 164 -7.41 -14.39 7.85
N TRP A 165 -6.74 -13.66 6.96
CA TRP A 165 -5.36 -13.19 7.17
C TRP A 165 -5.26 -12.29 8.40
N LYS A 166 -6.07 -11.23 8.49
CA LYS A 166 -6.05 -10.33 9.67
C LYS A 166 -6.30 -11.09 10.98
N ALA A 167 -7.22 -12.04 10.98
CA ALA A 167 -7.50 -12.89 12.14
C ALA A 167 -6.31 -13.79 12.54
N ALA A 168 -5.48 -14.19 11.58
CA ALA A 168 -4.27 -14.99 11.81
C ALA A 168 -3.06 -14.16 12.30
N TYR A 169 -3.08 -12.83 12.13
CA TYR A 169 -2.01 -11.91 12.52
C TYR A 169 -2.54 -10.76 13.40
N PRO A 170 -3.14 -11.05 14.57
CA PRO A 170 -3.76 -10.04 15.44
C PRO A 170 -2.76 -9.05 16.06
N GLU A 171 -1.47 -9.39 16.09
CA GLU A 171 -0.39 -8.48 16.50
C GLU A 171 -0.09 -7.39 15.48
N VAL A 172 -0.43 -7.62 14.20
CA VAL A 172 -0.31 -6.63 13.12
C VAL A 172 -1.62 -5.88 12.90
N PHE A 173 -2.73 -6.61 12.98
CA PHE A 173 -4.08 -6.07 12.84
C PHE A 173 -4.85 -6.26 14.14
N PRO A 174 -4.64 -5.40 15.14
CA PRO A 174 -5.35 -5.50 16.40
C PRO A 174 -6.84 -5.31 16.12
N CYS A 175 -7.58 -6.42 16.16
CA CYS A 175 -8.98 -6.53 15.77
C CYS A 175 -9.78 -5.34 16.32
N ALA A 176 -10.01 -4.34 15.47
CA ALA A 176 -10.93 -3.27 15.77
C ALA A 176 -12.31 -3.94 15.82
N THR A 177 -12.86 -4.07 17.01
CA THR A 177 -14.23 -4.54 17.22
C THR A 177 -15.15 -3.77 16.27
N ILE A 178 -15.57 -4.38 15.16
CA ILE A 178 -16.54 -3.78 14.25
C ILE A 178 -17.87 -3.79 15.00
N THR A 179 -18.14 -2.73 15.76
CA THR A 179 -19.50 -2.45 16.22
C THR A 179 -20.33 -2.12 14.99
N LYS A 180 -21.43 -2.85 14.81
CA LYS A 180 -22.42 -2.78 13.71
C LYS A 180 -23.06 -1.39 13.46
N GLU A 181 -22.55 -0.31 14.05
CA GLU A 181 -23.16 1.03 13.99
C GLU A 181 -22.51 1.97 12.96
N SER A 182 -21.43 1.60 12.29
CA SER A 182 -20.71 2.52 11.39
C SER A 182 -21.11 2.46 9.92
N VAL A 183 -22.17 1.72 9.56
CA VAL A 183 -22.74 1.73 8.20
C VAL A 183 -24.21 2.12 8.29
N ARG A 184 -24.47 3.42 8.46
CA ARG A 184 -25.73 4.09 8.12
C ARG A 184 -25.45 5.52 7.67
#